data_AF-A0A6C0KE90-F1
#
_entry.id   AF-A0A6C0KE90-F1
#
_cell.length_a   1.000
_cell.length_b   1.000
_cell.length_c   1.000
_cell.angle_alpha   90.00
_cell.angle_beta   90.00
_cell.angle_gamma   90.00
#
_symmetry.space_group_name_H-M   'P 1'
#
loop_
_entity.id
_entity.type
_entity.pdbx_description
1 polymer ?
#
loop_
_entity_poly.entity_id
_entity_poly.type
_entity_poly.pdbx_seq_one_letter_code
_entity_poly.pdbx_strand_id
1 'polypeptide(L)'
;MNEPTEIYKPVNIKDFDKYYEVSNFGNIYSKVSKRNLKCYDNNGYLNIRLNKPYAYQVAVSRLVALTFVPNDQPSINIVVNHIDENTHNNHYQNLEWVTQKENINKATKNMTHEKPVLKMDLDGNVIDTYDTINEAARSVGVDRTTIGKVVCGVNQTAGGFKWAYKTSENRPENRLDVNLSEGKCLEFIEKEYKDYYVFRDSSIYNKARKCFLKPCRNQKGAEYVTLPSNKEDKTKQNVYVNQLVARAFIENPLNKKKVMHINGIKSDNNMENLKWF
;
A
#
# COMPACT_ATOMS: atom_id res chain seq x y z
N MET A 1 18.14 -43.22 6.77
CA MET A 1 17.24 -42.61 5.77
C MET A 1 18.15 -42.00 4.72
N ASN A 2 18.12 -42.48 3.48
CA ASN A 2 18.94 -41.89 2.42
C ASN A 2 18.45 -40.47 2.18
N GLU A 3 19.33 -39.48 2.32
CA GLU A 3 19.00 -38.12 1.91
C GLU A 3 18.61 -38.13 0.41
N PRO A 4 17.58 -37.38 0.01
CA PRO A 4 17.20 -37.30 -1.39
C PRO A 4 18.39 -36.77 -2.20
N THR A 5 18.95 -37.62 -3.05
CA THR A 5 20.06 -37.26 -3.94
C THR A 5 19.67 -36.08 -4.81
N GLU A 6 20.54 -35.07 -4.87
CA GLU A 6 20.37 -33.93 -5.76
C GLU A 6 20.50 -34.35 -7.23
N ILE A 7 19.50 -34.04 -8.04
CA ILE A 7 19.40 -34.39 -9.46
C ILE A 7 19.34 -33.10 -10.27
N TYR A 8 20.24 -32.95 -11.23
CA TYR A 8 20.24 -31.85 -12.20
C TYR A 8 19.55 -32.29 -13.50
N LYS A 9 18.72 -31.39 -14.05
CA LYS A 9 18.11 -31.56 -15.37
C LYS A 9 18.28 -30.28 -16.19
N PRO A 10 18.35 -30.36 -17.53
CA PRO A 10 18.30 -29.18 -18.40
C PRO A 10 17.09 -28.32 -18.05
N VAL A 11 17.30 -27.00 -17.97
CA VAL A 11 16.18 -26.08 -17.68
C VAL A 11 15.10 -26.23 -18.76
N ASN A 12 13.85 -26.39 -18.34
CA ASN A 12 12.72 -26.47 -19.29
C ASN A 12 12.26 -25.08 -19.74
N ILE A 13 13.19 -24.32 -20.32
CA ILE A 13 12.93 -23.04 -20.97
C ILE A 13 13.52 -23.15 -22.37
N LYS A 14 12.67 -22.91 -23.38
CA LYS A 14 13.08 -22.86 -24.79
C LYS A 14 14.34 -22.02 -24.89
N ASP A 15 15.31 -22.48 -25.65
CA ASP A 15 16.57 -21.78 -25.93
C ASP A 15 17.62 -21.77 -24.80
N PHE A 16 17.29 -22.16 -23.56
CA PHE A 16 18.22 -22.14 -22.42
C PHE A 16 18.68 -23.53 -21.96
N ASP A 17 17.97 -24.59 -22.34
CA ASP A 17 18.22 -26.01 -22.00
C ASP A 17 19.65 -26.49 -22.32
N LYS A 18 20.26 -25.95 -23.39
CA LYS A 18 21.63 -26.28 -23.80
C LYS A 18 22.72 -25.64 -22.93
N TYR A 19 22.38 -24.64 -22.12
CA TYR A 19 23.35 -23.81 -21.40
C TYR A 19 23.25 -23.95 -19.88
N TYR A 20 22.06 -24.26 -19.37
CA TYR A 20 21.79 -24.28 -17.93
C TYR A 20 21.08 -25.56 -17.51
N GLU A 21 21.41 -26.02 -16.31
CA GLU A 21 20.72 -27.10 -15.62
C GLU A 21 20.22 -26.58 -14.28
N VAL A 22 19.08 -27.09 -13.83
CA VAL A 22 18.52 -26.78 -12.52
C VAL A 22 18.40 -28.07 -11.72
N SER A 23 18.73 -27.99 -10.44
CA SER A 23 18.59 -29.09 -9.51
C SER A 23 17.20 -29.13 -8.90
N ASN A 24 16.79 -30.29 -8.39
CA ASN A 24 15.53 -30.45 -7.66
C ASN A 24 15.48 -29.63 -6.35
N PHE A 25 16.61 -29.09 -5.87
CA PHE A 25 16.71 -28.18 -4.73
C PHE A 25 16.74 -26.69 -5.13
N GLY A 26 16.80 -26.38 -6.43
CA GLY A 26 16.87 -25.00 -6.93
C GLY A 26 18.28 -24.45 -7.10
N ASN A 27 19.31 -25.30 -7.12
CA ASN A 27 20.65 -24.89 -7.55
C ASN A 27 20.69 -24.83 -9.09
N ILE A 28 21.31 -23.78 -9.65
CA ILE A 28 21.41 -23.61 -11.10
C ILE A 28 22.87 -23.75 -11.52
N TYR A 29 23.14 -24.70 -12.40
CA TYR A 29 24.46 -24.95 -12.97
C TYR A 29 24.54 -24.37 -14.39
N SER A 30 25.64 -23.68 -14.69
CA SER A 30 25.94 -23.18 -16.04
C SER A 30 26.96 -24.09 -16.71
N LYS A 31 26.58 -24.68 -17.86
CA LYS A 31 27.46 -25.52 -18.69
C LYS A 31 28.60 -24.72 -19.33
N VAL A 32 28.37 -23.42 -19.58
CA VAL A 32 29.35 -22.52 -20.19
C VAL A 32 30.45 -22.17 -19.18
N SER A 33 30.07 -21.69 -18.00
CA SER A 33 31.03 -21.30 -16.96
C SER A 33 31.46 -22.44 -16.05
N LYS A 34 30.91 -23.65 -16.27
CA LYS A 34 31.16 -24.88 -15.48
C LYS A 34 31.09 -24.67 -13.97
N ARG A 35 30.06 -23.96 -13.51
CA ARG A 35 29.86 -23.63 -12.08
C ARG A 35 28.39 -23.42 -11.75
N ASN A 36 28.07 -23.57 -10.47
CA ASN A 36 26.81 -23.13 -9.90
C ASN A 36 26.72 -21.60 -9.89
N LEU A 37 25.59 -21.08 -10.35
CA LEU A 37 25.29 -19.67 -10.36
C LEU A 37 24.71 -19.24 -9.01
N LYS A 38 25.05 -18.02 -8.60
CA LYS A 38 24.52 -17.43 -7.38
C LYS A 38 23.16 -16.80 -7.66
N CYS A 39 22.14 -17.27 -6.95
CA CYS A 39 20.81 -16.65 -6.94
C CYS A 39 20.83 -15.41 -6.04
N TYR A 40 19.88 -14.49 -6.25
CA TYR A 40 19.70 -13.30 -5.44
C TYR A 40 18.26 -13.19 -4.95
N ASP A 41 18.08 -12.62 -3.76
CA ASP A 41 16.74 -12.30 -3.26
C ASP A 41 16.18 -11.10 -4.02
N ASN A 42 14.92 -11.21 -4.44
CA ASN A 42 14.15 -10.13 -5.03
C ASN A 42 12.75 -10.14 -4.42
N ASN A 43 12.52 -9.22 -3.49
CA ASN A 43 11.27 -9.11 -2.73
C ASN A 43 10.87 -10.42 -2.02
N GLY A 44 11.84 -11.10 -1.42
CA GLY A 44 11.61 -12.34 -0.67
C GLY A 44 11.59 -13.59 -1.55
N TYR A 45 11.77 -13.49 -2.86
CA TYR A 45 11.85 -14.65 -3.76
C TYR A 45 13.25 -14.76 -4.37
N LEU A 46 13.83 -15.96 -4.30
CA LEU A 46 15.10 -16.24 -4.98
C LEU A 46 14.90 -16.18 -6.50
N ASN A 47 15.73 -15.37 -7.15
CA ASN A 47 15.76 -15.16 -8.59
C ASN A 47 17.14 -15.45 -9.15
N ILE A 48 17.18 -15.78 -10.43
CA ILE A 48 18.41 -15.98 -11.20
C ILE A 48 18.34 -15.23 -12.52
N ARG A 49 19.50 -14.76 -12.96
CA ARG A 49 19.70 -14.14 -14.27
C ARG A 49 20.39 -15.13 -15.20
N LEU A 50 19.68 -15.58 -16.24
CA LEU A 50 20.22 -16.42 -17.31
C LEU A 50 20.58 -15.54 -18.50
N ASN A 51 21.74 -15.75 -19.11
CA ASN A 51 22.20 -14.94 -20.24
C ASN A 51 22.10 -15.72 -21.56
N LYS A 52 21.38 -15.15 -22.55
CA LYS A 52 21.37 -15.58 -23.97
C LYS A 52 20.85 -14.44 -24.87
N PRO A 53 21.60 -14.01 -25.89
CA PRO A 53 22.12 -12.62 -26.10
C PRO A 53 21.61 -11.47 -25.21
N TYR A 54 20.39 -11.55 -24.72
CA TYR A 54 19.81 -10.70 -23.69
C TYR A 54 19.73 -11.45 -22.35
N ALA A 55 19.58 -10.69 -21.27
CA ALA A 55 19.40 -11.26 -19.95
C ALA A 55 17.94 -11.62 -19.70
N TYR A 56 17.70 -12.85 -19.24
CA TYR A 56 16.39 -13.33 -18.82
C TYR A 56 16.41 -13.54 -17.31
N GLN A 57 15.53 -12.83 -16.60
CA GLN A 57 15.36 -12.96 -15.15
C GLN A 57 14.17 -13.85 -14.86
N VAL A 58 14.35 -14.82 -13.96
CA VAL A 58 13.31 -15.78 -13.61
C VAL A 58 13.46 -16.21 -12.15
N ALA A 59 12.33 -16.45 -11.50
CA ALA A 59 12.30 -17.00 -10.14
C ALA A 59 12.82 -18.45 -10.14
N VAL A 60 13.60 -18.79 -9.13
CA VAL A 60 14.16 -20.14 -8.95
C VAL A 60 13.06 -21.16 -8.77
N SER A 61 12.04 -20.86 -7.95
CA SER A 61 10.85 -21.71 -7.78
C SER A 61 10.21 -22.06 -9.12
N ARG A 62 10.11 -21.10 -10.03
CA ARG A 62 9.49 -21.33 -11.34
C ARG A 62 10.36 -22.19 -12.25
N LEU A 63 11.68 -22.02 -12.22
CA LEU A 63 12.60 -22.90 -12.96
C LEU A 63 12.49 -24.35 -12.49
N VAL A 64 12.50 -24.56 -11.17
CA VAL A 64 12.35 -25.90 -10.57
C VAL A 64 11.00 -26.48 -10.93
N ALA A 65 9.90 -25.73 -10.74
CA ALA A 65 8.56 -26.21 -11.03
C ALA A 65 8.39 -26.59 -12.52
N LEU A 66 8.88 -25.77 -13.45
CA LEU A 66 8.83 -26.08 -14.89
C LEU A 66 9.60 -27.36 -15.27
N THR A 67 10.56 -27.77 -14.45
CA THR A 67 11.50 -28.86 -14.76
C THR A 67 11.17 -30.15 -14.01
N PHE A 68 10.64 -30.06 -12.79
CA PHE A 68 10.42 -31.21 -11.89
C PHE A 68 8.98 -31.41 -11.44
N VAL A 69 8.11 -30.39 -11.56
CA VAL A 69 6.74 -30.46 -11.05
C VAL A 69 5.77 -30.56 -12.23
N PRO A 70 5.07 -31.70 -12.40
CA PRO A 70 4.08 -31.84 -13.47
C PRO A 70 2.95 -30.82 -13.27
N ASN A 71 2.40 -30.35 -14.38
CA ASN A 71 1.27 -29.43 -14.39
C ASN A 71 0.18 -30.01 -15.29
N ASP A 72 -0.88 -30.56 -14.68
CA ASP A 72 -1.97 -31.22 -15.40
C ASP A 72 -2.87 -30.22 -16.13
N GLN A 73 -2.88 -28.94 -15.72
CA GLN A 73 -3.73 -27.89 -16.27
C GLN A 73 -2.94 -26.60 -16.53
N PRO A 74 -1.99 -26.58 -17.48
CA PRO A 74 -1.07 -25.46 -17.68
C PRO A 74 -1.73 -24.16 -18.17
N SER A 75 -2.96 -24.22 -18.68
CA SER A 75 -3.75 -23.03 -19.05
C SER A 75 -4.43 -22.36 -17.86
N ILE A 76 -4.59 -23.05 -16.74
CA ILE A 76 -5.32 -22.60 -15.54
C ILE A 76 -4.35 -22.41 -14.36
N ASN A 77 -3.50 -23.41 -14.13
CA ASN A 77 -2.52 -23.44 -13.04
C ASN A 77 -1.20 -22.80 -13.51
N ILE A 78 -1.22 -21.48 -13.59
CA ILE A 78 -0.09 -20.72 -14.15
C ILE A 78 0.89 -20.20 -13.09
N VAL A 79 0.53 -20.24 -11.80
CA VAL A 79 1.32 -19.70 -10.69
C VAL A 79 1.98 -20.84 -9.91
N VAL A 80 3.20 -20.62 -9.43
CA VAL A 80 3.89 -21.57 -8.53
C VAL A 80 3.69 -21.09 -7.10
N ASN A 81 3.19 -21.96 -6.24
CA ASN A 81 3.03 -21.73 -4.81
C ASN A 81 4.03 -22.57 -4.01
N HIS A 82 4.48 -22.03 -2.88
CA HIS A 82 5.29 -22.75 -1.88
C HIS A 82 4.35 -23.33 -0.82
N ILE A 83 4.38 -24.65 -0.62
CA ILE A 83 3.44 -25.36 0.26
C ILE A 83 3.69 -24.99 1.73
N ASP A 84 4.94 -24.86 2.13
CA ASP A 84 5.36 -24.48 3.49
C ASP A 84 5.38 -22.96 3.75
N GLU A 85 4.91 -22.15 2.80
CA GLU A 85 4.95 -20.68 2.83
C GLU A 85 6.37 -20.06 2.92
N ASN A 86 7.42 -20.87 2.84
CA ASN A 86 8.81 -20.42 2.81
C ASN A 86 9.30 -20.28 1.36
N THR A 87 9.33 -19.05 0.89
CA THR A 87 9.74 -18.67 -0.47
C THR A 87 11.21 -19.01 -0.82
N HIS A 88 12.03 -19.33 0.18
CA HIS A 88 13.42 -19.75 -0.01
C HIS A 88 13.57 -21.27 -0.14
N ASN A 89 12.57 -22.05 0.29
CA ASN A 89 12.56 -23.50 0.12
C ASN A 89 12.08 -23.87 -1.30
N ASN A 90 13.00 -23.84 -2.26
CA ASN A 90 12.71 -24.13 -3.66
C ASN A 90 12.83 -25.61 -4.03
N HIS A 91 12.77 -26.52 -3.05
CA HIS A 91 12.76 -27.95 -3.35
C HIS A 91 11.47 -28.32 -4.10
N TYR A 92 11.57 -29.12 -5.16
CA TYR A 92 10.44 -29.39 -6.06
C TYR A 92 9.19 -29.95 -5.34
N GLN A 93 9.38 -30.74 -4.27
CA GLN A 93 8.25 -31.28 -3.48
C GLN A 93 7.53 -30.21 -2.64
N ASN A 94 8.18 -29.07 -2.40
CA ASN A 94 7.57 -27.93 -1.72
C ASN A 94 6.85 -26.99 -2.70
N LEU A 95 6.83 -27.30 -3.99
CA LEU A 95 6.27 -26.44 -5.02
C LEU A 95 5.05 -27.11 -5.67
N GLU A 96 4.00 -26.32 -5.87
CA GLU A 96 2.79 -26.75 -6.57
C GLU A 96 2.34 -25.71 -7.59
N TRP A 97 1.66 -26.17 -8.65
CA TRP A 97 1.03 -25.30 -9.63
C TRP A 97 -0.40 -24.97 -9.21
N VAL A 98 -0.70 -23.68 -9.03
CA VAL A 98 -2.01 -23.19 -8.59
C VAL A 98 -2.55 -22.14 -9.55
N THR A 99 -3.86 -21.88 -9.45
CA THR A 99 -4.48 -20.75 -10.14
C THR A 99 -4.11 -19.43 -9.49
N GLN A 100 -4.18 -18.33 -10.25
CA GLN A 100 -4.02 -16.98 -9.68
C GLN A 100 -5.03 -16.71 -8.55
N LYS A 101 -6.27 -17.19 -8.69
CA LYS A 101 -7.33 -16.97 -7.69
C LYS A 101 -7.02 -17.66 -6.37
N GLU A 102 -6.57 -18.91 -6.42
CA GLU A 102 -6.18 -19.66 -5.21
C GLU A 102 -5.00 -19.00 -4.51
N ASN A 103 -3.99 -18.57 -5.25
CA ASN A 103 -2.81 -17.90 -4.69
C ASN A 103 -3.21 -16.60 -3.95
N ILE A 104 -4.08 -15.79 -4.56
CA ILE A 104 -4.61 -14.56 -3.93
C ILE A 104 -5.43 -14.89 -2.69
N ASN A 105 -6.27 -15.92 -2.73
CA ASN A 105 -7.11 -16.31 -1.59
C ASN A 105 -6.26 -16.80 -0.40
N LYS A 106 -5.20 -17.58 -0.66
CA LYS A 106 -4.24 -18.00 0.38
C LYS A 106 -3.56 -16.78 1.01
N ALA A 107 -3.08 -15.85 0.19
CA ALA A 107 -2.43 -14.63 0.69
C ALA A 107 -3.38 -13.70 1.47
N THR A 108 -4.65 -13.58 1.04
CA THR A 108 -5.61 -12.65 1.65
C THR A 108 -6.23 -13.14 2.95
N LYS A 109 -6.16 -14.45 3.25
CA LYS A 109 -6.70 -15.05 4.49
C LYS A 109 -6.14 -14.41 5.77
N ASN A 110 -4.90 -13.90 5.71
CA ASN A 110 -4.21 -13.27 6.85
C ASN A 110 -4.20 -11.73 6.79
N MET A 111 -4.80 -11.11 5.75
CA MET A 111 -4.80 -9.65 5.53
C MET A 111 -6.15 -8.99 5.85
N THR A 112 -7.14 -9.73 6.35
CA THR A 112 -8.35 -9.10 6.87
C THR A 112 -8.01 -8.40 8.17
N HIS A 113 -7.72 -7.09 8.09
CA HIS A 113 -7.81 -6.22 9.24
C HIS A 113 -9.28 -6.27 9.70
N GLU A 114 -9.57 -7.12 10.67
CA GLU A 114 -10.80 -7.03 11.43
C GLU A 114 -10.88 -5.61 11.98
N LYS A 115 -11.84 -4.85 11.46
CA LYS A 115 -12.11 -3.48 11.89
C LYS A 115 -13.44 -3.54 12.58
N PRO A 116 -13.44 -3.77 13.91
CA PRO A 116 -14.68 -3.91 14.62
C PRO A 116 -15.45 -2.59 14.55
N VAL A 117 -16.76 -2.67 14.56
CA VAL A 117 -17.67 -1.52 14.47
C VAL A 117 -18.67 -1.51 15.61
N LEU A 118 -18.97 -0.31 16.09
CA LEU A 118 -19.95 -0.01 17.11
C LEU A 118 -21.27 0.34 16.43
N LYS A 119 -22.35 -0.29 16.87
CA LYS A 119 -23.74 0.10 16.58
C LYS A 119 -24.20 1.04 17.67
N MET A 120 -24.72 2.21 17.31
CA MET A 120 -25.17 3.21 18.25
C MET A 120 -26.61 3.64 17.96
N ASP A 121 -27.30 4.11 19.00
CA ASP A 121 -28.57 4.82 18.84
C ASP A 121 -28.37 6.19 18.17
N LEU A 122 -29.46 6.94 18.00
CA LEU A 122 -29.41 8.27 17.40
C LEU A 122 -28.74 9.31 18.32
N ASP A 123 -28.72 9.06 19.63
CA ASP A 123 -28.11 9.92 20.64
C ASP A 123 -26.61 9.66 20.81
N GLY A 124 -26.09 8.56 20.22
CA GLY A 124 -24.69 8.18 20.22
C GLY A 124 -24.30 7.15 21.29
N ASN A 125 -25.26 6.55 21.99
CA ASN A 125 -24.98 5.48 22.95
C ASN A 125 -24.73 4.17 22.21
N VAL A 126 -23.71 3.43 22.64
CA VAL A 126 -23.34 2.14 22.05
C VAL A 126 -24.38 1.09 22.46
N ILE A 127 -25.02 0.49 21.46
CA ILE A 127 -25.99 -0.61 21.62
C ILE A 127 -25.27 -1.97 21.48
N ASP A 128 -24.37 -2.09 20.50
CA ASP A 128 -23.75 -3.37 20.16
C ASP A 128 -22.39 -3.17 19.47
N THR A 129 -21.59 -4.24 19.39
CA THR A 129 -20.27 -4.24 18.75
C THR A 129 -20.08 -5.49 17.91
N TYR A 130 -19.56 -5.32 16.70
CA TYR A 130 -19.29 -6.41 15.75
C TYR A 130 -17.83 -6.40 15.33
N ASP A 131 -17.26 -7.57 15.03
CA ASP A 131 -15.85 -7.66 14.63
C ASP A 131 -15.64 -7.23 13.17
N THR A 132 -16.71 -7.23 12.37
CA THR A 132 -16.67 -6.75 10.97
C THR A 132 -17.93 -5.98 10.56
N ILE A 133 -17.78 -5.09 9.58
CA ILE A 133 -18.92 -4.41 8.94
C ILE A 133 -19.89 -5.43 8.30
N ASN A 134 -19.40 -6.57 7.82
CA ASN A 134 -20.26 -7.57 7.20
C ASN A 134 -21.23 -8.19 8.20
N GLU A 135 -20.74 -8.47 9.40
CA GLU A 135 -21.57 -8.98 10.50
C GLU A 135 -22.60 -7.94 10.94
N ALA A 136 -22.15 -6.70 11.16
CA ALA A 136 -23.02 -5.56 11.45
C ALA A 136 -24.11 -5.35 10.39
N ALA A 137 -23.76 -5.48 9.11
CA ALA A 137 -24.68 -5.30 8.00
C ALA A 137 -25.78 -6.36 7.98
N ARG A 138 -25.42 -7.62 8.28
CA ARG A 138 -26.38 -8.72 8.42
C ARG A 138 -27.33 -8.51 9.60
N SER A 139 -26.84 -7.98 10.73
CA SER A 139 -27.69 -7.80 11.93
C SER A 139 -28.81 -6.78 11.74
N VAL A 140 -28.66 -5.84 10.81
CA VAL A 140 -29.68 -4.83 10.49
C VAL A 140 -30.29 -4.98 9.08
N GLY A 141 -29.91 -6.02 8.34
CA GLY A 141 -30.46 -6.32 7.01
C GLY A 141 -30.11 -5.28 5.93
N VAL A 142 -28.93 -4.65 5.99
CA VAL A 142 -28.47 -3.66 5.00
C VAL A 142 -27.22 -4.14 4.26
N ASP A 143 -26.88 -3.48 3.16
CA ASP A 143 -25.62 -3.72 2.48
C ASP A 143 -24.43 -3.15 3.29
N ARG A 144 -23.31 -3.89 3.30
CA ARG A 144 -22.08 -3.49 4.01
C ARG A 144 -21.59 -2.10 3.62
N THR A 145 -21.81 -1.68 2.38
CA THR A 145 -21.37 -0.36 1.89
C THR A 145 -22.19 0.76 2.50
N THR A 146 -23.44 0.51 2.88
CA THR A 146 -24.30 1.50 3.56
C THR A 146 -23.76 1.82 4.94
N ILE A 147 -23.41 0.80 5.73
CA ILE A 147 -22.72 1.00 7.02
C ILE A 147 -21.35 1.64 6.78
N GLY A 148 -20.62 1.20 5.75
CA GLY A 148 -19.34 1.78 5.33
C GLY A 148 -19.39 3.29 5.07
N LYS A 149 -20.47 3.79 4.44
CA LYS A 149 -20.71 5.21 4.19
C LYS A 149 -21.00 5.98 5.48
N VAL A 150 -21.70 5.37 6.45
CA VAL A 150 -21.97 5.98 7.75
C VAL A 150 -20.71 6.12 8.58
N VAL A 151 -19.92 5.06 8.72
CA VAL A 151 -18.64 5.13 9.46
C VAL A 151 -17.63 6.08 8.79
N CYS A 152 -17.82 6.41 7.50
CA CYS A 152 -17.05 7.42 6.78
C CYS A 152 -17.71 8.81 6.77
N GLY A 153 -18.82 9.02 7.47
CA GLY A 153 -19.52 10.31 7.61
C GLY A 153 -20.21 10.82 6.34
N VAL A 154 -20.33 9.98 5.30
CA VAL A 154 -21.07 10.32 4.08
C VAL A 154 -22.57 10.31 4.35
N ASN A 155 -23.03 9.30 5.11
CA ASN A 155 -24.41 9.17 5.55
C ASN A 155 -24.48 9.33 7.07
N GLN A 156 -25.63 9.79 7.57
CA GLN A 156 -25.84 9.93 9.02
C GLN A 156 -26.18 8.60 9.69
N THR A 157 -26.96 7.74 9.02
CA THR A 157 -27.45 6.48 9.59
C THR A 157 -27.52 5.35 8.55
N ALA A 158 -27.52 4.11 9.03
CA ALA A 158 -27.75 2.91 8.23
C ALA A 158 -28.59 1.92 9.06
N GLY A 159 -29.68 1.42 8.48
CA GLY A 159 -30.61 0.53 9.18
C GLY A 159 -31.27 1.18 10.41
N GLY A 160 -31.34 2.52 10.46
CA GLY A 160 -31.86 3.28 11.61
C GLY A 160 -30.84 3.57 12.72
N PHE A 161 -29.58 3.14 12.58
CA PHE A 161 -28.54 3.27 13.62
C PHE A 161 -27.37 4.13 13.15
N LYS A 162 -26.66 4.72 14.11
CA LYS A 162 -25.33 5.32 13.90
C LYS A 162 -24.25 4.24 13.99
N TRP A 163 -23.15 4.43 13.28
CA TRP A 163 -22.08 3.44 13.21
C TRP A 163 -20.70 4.12 13.31
N ALA A 164 -19.79 3.51 14.07
CA ALA A 164 -18.39 3.95 14.19
C ALA A 164 -17.44 2.74 14.27
N TYR A 165 -16.14 2.93 14.05
CA TYR A 165 -15.15 1.86 14.29
C TYR A 165 -14.79 1.76 15.78
N LYS A 166 -14.62 0.54 16.31
CA LYS A 166 -14.20 0.25 17.70
C LYS A 166 -12.72 0.57 17.94
N THR A 167 -11.87 0.27 16.95
CA THR A 167 -10.42 0.46 17.01
C THR A 167 -9.87 1.05 15.73
N SER A 168 -9.41 2.29 15.84
CA SER A 168 -7.99 2.66 15.83
C SER A 168 -7.96 4.09 16.38
N GLU A 169 -6.77 4.64 16.69
CA GLU A 169 -6.58 6.09 16.77
C GLU A 169 -7.57 6.81 15.87
N ASN A 170 -8.32 7.75 16.46
CA ASN A 170 -9.26 8.63 15.78
C ASN A 170 -8.87 8.74 14.31
N ARG A 171 -9.72 8.36 13.34
CA ARG A 171 -9.64 9.10 12.09
C ARG A 171 -9.84 10.56 12.51
N PRO A 172 -8.85 11.47 12.43
CA PRO A 172 -9.04 12.81 13.02
C PRO A 172 -10.03 13.68 12.23
N GLU A 173 -10.88 13.11 11.38
CA GLU A 173 -11.31 13.84 10.18
C GLU A 173 -12.78 13.70 9.81
N ASN A 174 -13.63 13.33 10.76
CA ASN A 174 -15.06 13.66 10.68
C ASN A 174 -15.48 14.34 11.98
N ARG A 175 -15.11 15.61 12.12
CA ARG A 175 -15.82 16.54 12.98
C ARG A 175 -16.58 17.49 12.07
N LEU A 176 -17.90 17.40 12.12
CA LEU A 176 -18.82 18.19 11.31
C LEU A 176 -18.80 19.69 11.67
N ASP A 177 -18.03 20.10 12.68
CA ASP A 177 -17.91 21.48 13.15
C ASP A 177 -16.44 21.91 13.20
N VAL A 178 -15.78 22.03 12.04
CA VAL A 178 -14.48 22.69 11.96
C VAL A 178 -14.72 24.20 11.99
N ASN A 179 -14.17 24.87 13.01
CA ASN A 179 -14.21 26.33 13.08
C ASN A 179 -13.30 26.93 12.00
N LEU A 180 -13.87 27.16 10.81
CA LEU A 180 -13.12 27.71 9.67
C LEU A 180 -12.54 29.10 9.93
N SER A 181 -12.97 29.82 10.98
CA SER A 181 -12.37 31.12 11.33
C SER A 181 -10.94 31.01 11.85
N GLU A 182 -10.53 29.85 12.37
CA GLU A 182 -9.17 29.59 12.88
C GLU A 182 -8.20 29.16 11.77
N GLY A 183 -8.74 28.68 10.65
CA GLY A 183 -7.98 28.28 9.47
C GLY A 183 -7.87 29.41 8.46
N LYS A 184 -6.79 29.39 7.67
CA LYS A 184 -6.61 30.33 6.56
C LYS A 184 -6.98 29.66 5.24
N CYS A 185 -7.91 30.24 4.50
CA CYS A 185 -8.27 29.78 3.15
C CYS A 185 -7.05 29.91 2.23
N LEU A 186 -6.76 28.88 1.44
CA LEU A 186 -5.59 28.83 0.55
C LEU A 186 -5.80 29.53 -0.81
N GLU A 187 -6.96 30.15 -1.03
CA GLU A 187 -7.29 30.91 -2.25
C GLU A 187 -6.28 32.02 -2.60
N PHE A 188 -5.63 32.61 -1.58
CA PHE A 188 -4.59 33.62 -1.80
C PHE A 188 -3.31 33.06 -2.43
N ILE A 189 -3.12 31.74 -2.43
CA ILE A 189 -1.99 31.07 -3.09
C ILE A 189 -2.35 30.77 -4.55
N GLU A 190 -3.46 30.08 -4.76
CA GLU A 190 -4.02 29.76 -6.09
C GLU A 190 -5.55 29.79 -6.00
N LYS A 191 -6.23 30.34 -7.02
CA LYS A 191 -7.71 30.49 -7.02
C LYS A 191 -8.43 29.15 -6.89
N GLU A 192 -7.83 28.10 -7.44
CA GLU A 192 -8.32 26.73 -7.40
C GLU A 192 -8.32 26.15 -5.98
N TYR A 193 -7.65 26.78 -5.02
CA TYR A 193 -7.56 26.34 -3.62
C TYR A 193 -8.65 26.95 -2.70
N LYS A 194 -9.69 27.57 -3.26
CA LYS A 194 -10.81 28.17 -2.49
C LYS A 194 -11.51 27.25 -1.48
N ASP A 195 -11.47 25.94 -1.71
CA ASP A 195 -12.09 24.95 -0.82
C ASP A 195 -11.10 24.35 0.18
N TYR A 196 -9.85 24.83 0.23
CA TYR A 196 -8.81 24.31 1.11
C TYR A 196 -8.43 25.33 2.18
N TYR A 197 -8.35 24.88 3.42
CA TYR A 197 -7.99 25.69 4.57
C TYR A 197 -6.79 25.06 5.26
N VAL A 198 -5.82 25.86 5.68
CA VAL A 198 -4.67 25.40 6.47
C VAL A 198 -4.73 25.98 7.87
N PHE A 199 -4.38 25.18 8.87
CA PHE A 199 -4.36 25.54 10.28
C PHE A 199 -2.93 25.63 10.81
N ARG A 200 -2.76 26.23 11.99
CA ARG A 200 -1.44 26.47 12.61
C ARG A 200 -0.71 25.18 12.99
N ASP A 201 -1.47 24.14 13.30
CA ASP A 201 -1.03 22.78 13.63
C ASP A 201 -0.66 21.95 12.39
N SER A 202 -0.60 22.57 11.21
CA SER A 202 -0.37 21.97 9.90
C SER A 202 -1.50 21.13 9.31
N SER A 203 -2.64 21.05 9.98
CA SER A 203 -3.83 20.39 9.47
C SER A 203 -4.37 21.12 8.23
N ILE A 204 -4.78 20.39 7.20
CA ILE A 204 -5.34 20.93 5.96
C ILE A 204 -6.75 20.39 5.78
N TYR A 205 -7.74 21.26 5.68
CA TYR A 205 -9.15 20.92 5.55
C TYR A 205 -9.68 21.20 4.16
N ASN A 206 -10.42 20.25 3.59
CA ASN A 206 -11.16 20.41 2.36
C ASN A 206 -12.65 20.63 2.67
N LYS A 207 -13.13 21.86 2.43
CA LYS A 207 -14.51 22.29 2.66
C LYS A 207 -15.52 21.57 1.79
N ALA A 208 -15.19 21.28 0.53
CA ALA A 208 -16.08 20.60 -0.39
C ALA A 208 -16.32 19.13 0.02
N ARG A 209 -15.29 18.46 0.53
CA ARG A 209 -15.34 17.06 1.01
C ARG A 209 -15.66 16.94 2.49
N LYS A 210 -15.67 18.06 3.22
CA LYS A 210 -15.83 18.16 4.67
C LYS A 210 -14.90 17.23 5.44
N CYS A 211 -13.63 17.16 5.02
CA CYS A 211 -12.64 16.28 5.63
C CYS A 211 -11.28 16.98 5.69
N PHE A 212 -10.45 16.60 6.65
CA PHE A 212 -9.04 16.94 6.58
C PHE A 212 -8.35 16.10 5.48
N LEU A 213 -7.17 16.53 5.07
CA LEU A 213 -6.34 15.82 4.12
C LEU A 213 -5.24 15.13 4.89
N LYS A 214 -5.16 13.80 4.75
CA LYS A 214 -4.02 13.04 5.25
C LYS A 214 -2.77 13.32 4.40
N PRO A 215 -1.69 13.89 4.98
CA PRO A 215 -0.46 14.12 4.25
C PRO A 215 0.26 12.80 3.89
N CYS A 216 0.86 12.77 2.71
CA CYS A 216 1.75 11.70 2.27
C CYS A 216 3.20 12.06 2.59
N ARG A 217 4.03 11.07 2.89
CA ARG A 217 5.47 11.25 3.14
C ARG A 217 6.29 10.85 1.92
N ASN A 218 7.27 11.66 1.54
CA ASN A 218 8.26 11.28 0.54
C ASN A 218 9.42 10.48 1.16
N GLN A 219 10.32 9.95 0.33
CA GLN A 219 11.50 9.19 0.79
C GLN A 219 12.42 9.97 1.75
N LYS A 220 12.37 11.30 1.72
CA LYS A 220 13.16 12.18 2.60
C LYS A 220 12.43 12.55 3.88
N GLY A 221 11.24 11.98 4.13
CA GLY A 221 10.42 12.24 5.32
C GLY A 221 9.60 13.54 5.29
N ALA A 222 9.59 14.28 4.18
CA ALA A 222 8.79 15.50 4.07
C ALA A 222 7.34 15.17 3.69
N GLU A 223 6.42 15.89 4.33
CA GLU A 223 4.98 15.71 4.14
C GLU A 223 4.44 16.62 3.03
N TYR A 224 3.58 16.06 2.19
CA TYR A 224 2.92 16.75 1.09
C TYR A 224 1.47 16.31 0.95
N VAL A 225 0.65 17.18 0.37
CA VAL A 225 -0.72 16.89 -0.04
C VAL A 225 -0.86 17.06 -1.54
N THR A 226 -1.84 16.37 -2.13
CA THR A 226 -2.14 16.51 -3.57
C THR A 226 -3.32 17.46 -3.74
N LEU A 227 -3.08 18.59 -4.39
CA LEU A 227 -4.07 19.64 -4.67
C LEU A 227 -4.27 19.81 -6.19
N PRO A 228 -5.34 20.49 -6.64
CA PRO A 228 -5.50 20.84 -8.06
C PRO A 228 -4.28 21.59 -8.61
N SER A 229 -4.01 21.46 -9.91
CA SER A 229 -2.91 22.16 -10.56
C SER A 229 -3.46 23.10 -11.62
N ASN A 230 -2.87 24.30 -11.71
CA ASN A 230 -3.19 25.31 -12.73
C ASN A 230 -2.26 25.21 -13.97
N LYS A 231 -1.46 24.15 -14.07
CA LYS A 231 -0.64 23.91 -15.27
C LYS A 231 -1.51 23.25 -16.34
N GLU A 232 -1.44 23.75 -17.58
CA GLU A 232 -2.22 23.26 -18.73
C GLU A 232 -2.20 21.73 -18.87
N ASP A 233 -1.07 21.09 -18.57
CA ASP A 233 -0.88 19.64 -18.71
C ASP A 233 -1.21 18.80 -17.46
N LYS A 234 -1.57 19.41 -16.32
CA LYS A 234 -1.72 18.69 -15.05
C LYS A 234 -2.99 19.06 -14.30
N THR A 235 -3.83 18.05 -14.06
CA THR A 235 -5.04 18.17 -13.24
C THR A 235 -4.76 18.26 -11.73
N LYS A 236 -3.59 17.76 -11.27
CA LYS A 236 -3.19 17.75 -9.86
C LYS A 236 -1.69 17.95 -9.69
N GLN A 237 -1.28 18.49 -8.54
CA GLN A 237 0.12 18.64 -8.12
C GLN A 237 0.32 18.30 -6.65
N ASN A 238 1.53 17.88 -6.31
CA ASN A 238 1.95 17.66 -4.92
C ASN A 238 2.51 18.97 -4.36
N VAL A 239 1.94 19.43 -3.25
CA VAL A 239 2.32 20.65 -2.56
C VAL A 239 2.75 20.28 -1.15
N TYR A 240 3.91 20.77 -0.71
CA TYR A 240 4.44 20.44 0.61
C TYR A 240 3.70 21.18 1.72
N VAL A 241 3.42 20.47 2.82
CA VAL A 241 2.63 21.01 3.94
C VAL A 241 3.35 22.20 4.58
N ASN A 242 4.67 22.10 4.80
CA ASN A 242 5.46 23.21 5.33
C ASN A 242 5.36 24.49 4.49
N GLN A 243 5.27 24.39 3.16
CA GLN A 243 5.15 25.55 2.29
C GLN A 243 3.78 26.22 2.43
N LEU A 244 2.72 25.42 2.58
CA LEU A 244 1.36 25.94 2.80
C LEU A 244 1.26 26.67 4.14
N VAL A 245 1.76 26.05 5.22
CA VAL A 245 1.76 26.65 6.56
C VAL A 245 2.58 27.94 6.59
N ALA A 246 3.80 27.92 6.04
CA ALA A 246 4.67 29.09 6.03
C ALA A 246 4.09 30.25 5.21
N ARG A 247 3.50 29.98 4.04
CA ARG A 247 2.82 31.02 3.24
C ARG A 247 1.58 31.58 3.93
N ALA A 248 0.91 30.76 4.74
CA ALA A 248 -0.30 31.18 5.45
C ALA A 248 0.00 32.04 6.68
N PHE A 249 0.98 31.64 7.50
CA PHE A 249 1.15 32.18 8.86
C PHE A 249 2.49 32.87 9.12
N ILE A 250 3.48 32.77 8.23
CA ILE A 250 4.83 33.30 8.46
C ILE A 250 5.12 34.40 7.45
N GLU A 251 5.35 35.61 7.95
CA GLU A 251 5.74 36.74 7.10
C GLU A 251 7.07 36.48 6.38
N ASN A 252 7.11 36.86 5.10
CA ASN A 252 8.29 36.72 4.26
C ASN A 252 8.69 38.07 3.65
N PRO A 253 9.10 39.06 4.47
CA PRO A 253 9.42 40.40 3.99
C PRO A 253 10.61 40.41 3.02
N LEU A 254 11.52 39.44 3.14
CA LEU A 254 12.73 39.30 2.31
C LEU A 254 12.50 38.45 1.05
N ASN A 255 11.26 38.04 0.76
CA ASN A 255 10.87 37.22 -0.39
C ASN A 255 11.77 35.98 -0.61
N LYS A 256 12.12 35.32 0.49
CA LYS A 256 12.94 34.11 0.50
C LYS A 256 12.22 32.95 -0.17
N LYS A 257 12.97 32.10 -0.86
CA LYS A 257 12.39 31.06 -1.74
C LYS A 257 12.15 29.73 -1.05
N LYS A 258 12.83 29.45 0.08
CA LYS A 258 12.76 28.13 0.73
C LYS A 258 12.20 28.24 2.14
N VAL A 259 11.53 27.17 2.56
CA VAL A 259 11.06 26.98 3.94
C VAL A 259 11.88 25.85 4.54
N MET A 260 12.39 26.05 5.75
CA MET A 260 13.15 25.05 6.50
C MET A 260 12.50 24.77 7.85
N HIS A 261 12.70 23.54 8.33
CA HIS A 261 12.36 23.08 9.67
C HIS A 261 13.49 23.45 10.64
N ILE A 262 13.19 24.16 11.72
CA ILE A 262 14.17 24.64 12.69
C ILE A 262 14.83 23.47 13.43
N ASN A 263 14.02 22.48 13.84
CA ASN A 263 14.51 21.26 14.51
C ASN A 263 15.07 20.19 13.55
N GLY A 264 15.05 20.43 12.23
CA GLY A 264 15.51 19.47 11.22
C GLY A 264 14.55 18.30 10.94
N ILE A 265 13.43 18.18 11.67
CA ILE A 265 12.42 17.13 11.51
C ILE A 265 11.41 17.56 10.43
N LYS A 266 11.44 16.89 9.27
CA LYS A 266 10.65 17.28 8.08
C LYS A 266 9.16 16.95 8.13
N SER A 267 8.74 16.16 9.11
CA SER A 267 7.33 15.87 9.40
C SER A 267 6.71 16.85 10.39
N ASP A 268 7.51 17.66 11.08
CA ASP A 268 7.01 18.61 12.09
C ASP A 268 6.69 19.95 11.41
N ASN A 269 5.51 20.04 10.82
CA ASN A 269 5.10 21.20 10.01
C ASN A 269 4.41 22.30 10.81
N ASN A 270 4.51 22.29 12.14
CA ASN A 270 3.96 23.34 12.99
C ASN A 270 4.58 24.69 12.63
N MET A 271 3.76 25.75 12.61
CA MET A 271 4.23 27.08 12.18
C MET A 271 5.45 27.58 12.96
N GLU A 272 5.55 27.27 14.26
CA GLU A 272 6.66 27.68 15.14
C GLU A 272 7.98 27.01 14.75
N ASN A 273 7.92 25.83 14.13
CA ASN A 273 9.08 25.07 13.69
C ASN A 273 9.51 25.42 12.25
N LEU A 274 8.82 26.33 11.58
CA LEU A 274 9.11 26.68 10.19
C LEU A 274 9.72 28.09 10.10
N LYS A 275 10.66 28.29 9.18
CA LYS A 275 11.17 29.62 8.84
C LYS A 275 11.55 29.76 7.38
N TRP A 276 11.44 30.99 6.88
CA TRP A 276 11.87 31.36 5.55
C TRP A 276 13.40 31.49 5.47
N PHE A 277 13.99 30.85 4.47
CA PHE A 277 15.42 30.85 4.15
C PHE A 277 15.68 31.26 2.68
#